data_AF-A0A955L2G3-F1
#
_entry.id   AF-A0A955L2G3-F1
#
_cell.length_a   1.000
_cell.length_b   1.000
_cell.length_c   1.000
_cell.angle_alpha   90.00
_cell.angle_beta   90.00
_cell.angle_gamma   90.00
#
_symmetry.space_group_name_H-M   'P 1'
#
loop_
_entity.id
_entity.type
_entity.pdbx_description
1 polymer ?
#
loop_
_entity_poly.entity_id
_entity_poly.type
_entity_poly.pdbx_seq_one_letter_code
_entity_poly.pdbx_strand_id
1 'polypeptide(L)'
;MKYKYLFLIASLFILLFVLFGRPIVNGDGFGYFGIYRTLKTENSLTTQNPEQFTNYANWTYGHVWDNTYSPLYFHGAAALWSPFLVTSDLIGETGILSDFSENYLEVHGVSFFEGMGVLVGTTALSFLTFYFVFLILKRYFSKNISLFASFGIFFSNFLFFYTFIEPSNSHIPALSLITLGLWLIHNRIINLDQKNTYHDLINKLKESADSN
;
A
#
# COMPACT_ATOMS: atom_id res chain seq x y z
N MET A 1 1.09 -8.77 -25.98
CA MET A 1 -0.07 -9.17 -25.13
C MET A 1 0.06 -8.88 -23.63
N LYS A 2 1.24 -8.96 -22.97
CA LYS A 2 1.37 -8.68 -21.52
C LYS A 2 0.95 -7.25 -21.13
N TYR A 3 1.29 -6.26 -21.96
CA TYR A 3 1.06 -4.85 -21.66
C TYR A 3 -0.40 -4.40 -21.75
N LYS A 4 -1.26 -5.07 -22.52
CA LYS A 4 -2.67 -4.67 -22.71
C LYS A 4 -3.44 -4.67 -21.38
N TYR A 5 -3.30 -5.73 -20.59
CA TYR A 5 -3.99 -5.85 -19.31
C TYR A 5 -3.44 -4.88 -18.27
N LEU A 6 -2.11 -4.71 -18.23
CA LEU A 6 -1.48 -3.75 -17.33
C LEU A 6 -1.95 -2.33 -17.63
N PHE A 7 -1.96 -1.95 -18.91
CA PHE A 7 -2.46 -0.65 -19.37
C PHE A 7 -3.92 -0.45 -18.98
N LEU A 8 -4.77 -1.45 -19.18
CA LEU A 8 -6.18 -1.39 -18.79
C LEU A 8 -6.35 -1.18 -17.28
N ILE A 9 -5.64 -1.95 -16.45
CA ILE A 9 -5.71 -1.83 -14.98
C ILE A 9 -5.20 -0.46 -14.55
N ALA A 10 -4.06 -0.01 -15.08
CA ALA A 10 -3.48 1.30 -14.76
C ALA A 10 -4.42 2.44 -15.16
N SER A 11 -5.00 2.38 -16.36
CA SER A 11 -5.96 3.39 -16.84
C SER A 11 -7.20 3.46 -15.95
N LEU A 12 -7.71 2.32 -15.50
CA LEU A 12 -8.84 2.29 -14.57
C LEU A 12 -8.46 2.88 -13.21
N PHE A 13 -7.30 2.51 -12.65
CA PHE A 13 -6.84 3.08 -11.37
C PHE A 13 -6.66 4.60 -11.46
N ILE A 14 -6.11 5.11 -12.56
CA ILE A 14 -6.01 6.55 -12.81
C ILE A 14 -7.40 7.19 -12.89
N LEU A 15 -8.33 6.58 -13.65
CA LEU A 15 -9.71 7.09 -13.75
C LEU A 15 -10.40 7.13 -12.38
N LEU A 16 -10.31 6.07 -11.60
CA LEU A 16 -10.92 5.99 -10.27
C LEU A 16 -10.24 6.95 -9.28
N PHE A 17 -8.91 7.11 -9.36
CA PHE A 17 -8.17 8.11 -8.59
C PHE A 17 -8.69 9.51 -8.85
N VAL A 18 -8.89 9.89 -10.13
CA VAL A 18 -9.39 11.21 -10.50
C VAL A 18 -10.84 11.41 -10.07
N LEU A 19 -11.69 10.39 -10.21
CA LEU A 19 -13.13 10.51 -9.91
C LEU A 19 -13.45 10.44 -8.42
N PHE A 20 -12.70 9.66 -7.65
CA PHE A 20 -13.05 9.31 -6.27
C PHE A 20 -11.96 9.58 -5.25
N GLY A 21 -10.73 9.90 -5.68
CA GLY A 21 -9.61 10.12 -4.78
C GLY A 21 -9.85 11.32 -3.86
N ARG A 22 -9.78 11.07 -2.55
CA ARG A 22 -9.92 12.08 -1.51
C ARG A 22 -8.61 12.15 -0.71
N PRO A 23 -7.83 13.24 -0.79
CA PRO A 23 -6.55 13.37 -0.10
C PRO A 23 -6.73 13.69 1.39
N ILE A 24 -7.47 12.84 2.10
CA ILE A 24 -7.82 13.05 3.50
C ILE A 24 -7.12 12.00 4.35
N VAL A 25 -6.57 12.43 5.48
CA VAL A 25 -6.15 11.55 6.58
C VAL A 25 -7.21 11.63 7.66
N ASN A 26 -7.82 10.52 8.01
CA ASN A 26 -8.90 10.43 8.99
C ASN A 26 -8.90 9.09 9.73
N GLY A 27 -9.72 9.02 10.80
CA GLY A 27 -9.88 7.84 11.64
C GLY A 27 -8.54 7.35 12.21
N ASP A 28 -8.37 6.03 12.24
CA ASP A 28 -7.15 5.33 12.65
C ASP A 28 -5.91 5.79 11.86
N GLY A 29 -6.12 6.32 10.64
CA GLY A 29 -5.10 6.84 9.76
C GLY A 29 -4.19 7.90 10.38
N PHE A 30 -4.73 8.70 11.29
CA PHE A 30 -3.95 9.71 12.02
C PHE A 30 -2.85 9.11 12.87
N GLY A 31 -3.07 7.96 13.52
CA GLY A 31 -2.04 7.35 14.35
C GLY A 31 -0.89 6.77 13.53
N TYR A 32 -1.20 6.18 12.35
CA TYR A 32 -0.15 5.74 11.42
C TYR A 32 0.61 6.91 10.81
N PHE A 33 -0.11 7.94 10.35
CA PHE A 33 0.47 9.11 9.72
C PHE A 33 1.27 9.97 10.70
N GLY A 34 0.85 10.07 11.96
CA GLY A 34 1.57 10.81 12.99
C GLY A 34 3.00 10.29 13.21
N ILE A 35 3.26 8.99 13.04
CA ILE A 35 4.62 8.42 13.09
C ILE A 35 5.54 9.04 12.05
N TYR A 36 5.02 9.29 10.84
CA TYR A 36 5.81 9.97 9.81
C TYR A 36 6.14 11.41 10.25
N ARG A 37 5.16 12.13 10.80
CA ARG A 37 5.36 13.49 11.30
C ARG A 37 6.39 13.54 12.43
N THR A 38 6.30 12.68 13.44
CA THR A 38 7.27 12.66 14.55
C THR A 38 8.67 12.32 14.09
N LEU A 39 8.81 11.41 13.12
CA LEU A 39 10.12 11.11 12.54
C LEU A 39 10.67 12.31 11.78
N LYS A 40 9.83 13.03 11.04
CA LYS A 40 10.24 14.21 10.26
C LYS A 40 10.62 15.40 11.15
N THR A 41 9.83 15.70 12.17
CA THR A 41 9.99 16.90 13.01
C THR A 41 10.95 16.67 14.18
N GLU A 42 10.92 15.49 14.78
CA GLU A 42 11.61 15.18 16.04
C GLU A 42 12.66 14.07 15.91
N ASN A 43 12.80 13.45 14.74
CA ASN A 43 13.65 12.26 14.54
C ASN A 43 13.36 11.14 15.55
N SER A 44 12.10 11.01 15.97
CA SER A 44 11.66 10.06 17.01
C SER A 44 10.35 9.36 16.63
N LEU A 45 10.14 8.18 17.21
CA LEU A 45 8.86 7.44 17.15
C LEU A 45 7.87 7.87 18.25
N THR A 46 8.33 8.72 19.16
CA THR A 46 7.53 9.37 20.20
C THR A 46 7.55 10.87 19.98
N THR A 47 6.58 11.58 20.56
CA THR A 47 6.55 13.05 20.53
C THR A 47 6.38 13.62 21.93
N GLN A 48 6.87 14.84 22.13
CA GLN A 48 6.44 15.69 23.26
C GLN A 48 5.24 16.58 22.91
N ASN A 49 4.91 16.70 21.62
CA ASN A 49 3.78 17.47 21.12
C ASN A 49 2.66 16.53 20.62
N PRO A 50 1.68 16.18 21.48
CA PRO A 50 0.61 15.28 21.09
C PRO A 50 -0.20 15.80 19.89
N GLU A 51 -0.22 17.11 19.61
CA GLU A 51 -0.89 17.72 18.44
C GLU A 51 -0.41 17.17 17.10
N GLN A 52 0.80 16.61 17.05
CA GLN A 52 1.28 15.89 15.85
C GLN A 52 0.45 14.63 15.53
N PHE A 53 -0.23 14.09 16.53
CA PHE A 53 -1.18 12.98 16.45
C PHE A 53 -2.65 13.40 16.64
N THR A 54 -2.90 14.57 17.25
CA THR A 54 -4.17 14.85 17.95
C THR A 54 -5.01 15.99 17.35
N ASN A 55 -5.62 15.75 16.19
CA ASN A 55 -7.01 16.22 16.06
C ASN A 55 -8.00 15.32 16.83
N TYR A 56 -7.56 14.15 17.33
CA TYR A 56 -8.39 13.23 18.09
C TYR A 56 -7.58 12.61 19.25
N ALA A 57 -7.97 12.91 20.49
CA ALA A 57 -7.29 12.53 21.73
C ALA A 57 -7.15 11.02 22.01
N ASN A 58 -7.59 10.15 21.09
CA ASN A 58 -7.68 8.69 21.31
C ASN A 58 -6.62 7.87 20.54
N TRP A 59 -5.69 8.52 19.83
CA TRP A 59 -4.73 7.81 18.95
C TRP A 59 -3.31 7.71 19.50
N THR A 60 -3.11 8.08 20.75
CA THR A 60 -1.80 8.04 21.43
C THR A 60 -1.90 7.45 22.83
N TYR A 61 -0.85 6.77 23.27
CA TYR A 61 -0.61 6.47 24.68
C TYR A 61 0.43 7.45 25.24
N GLY A 62 0.08 8.13 26.33
CA GLY A 62 1.01 8.97 27.08
C GLY A 62 1.89 8.15 28.01
N HIS A 63 3.18 8.44 28.02
CA HIS A 63 4.17 7.91 28.95
C HIS A 63 4.30 8.85 30.14
N VAL A 64 3.84 8.39 31.31
CA VAL A 64 3.75 9.20 32.54
C VAL A 64 5.12 9.65 33.06
N TRP A 65 6.19 8.93 32.72
CA TRP A 65 7.52 9.09 33.32
C TRP A 65 8.43 10.08 32.57
N ASP A 66 8.21 10.32 31.28
CA ASP A 66 9.01 11.23 30.45
C ASP A 66 8.17 12.27 29.70
N ASN A 67 6.85 12.31 29.95
CA ASN A 67 5.90 13.20 29.30
C ASN A 67 5.94 13.11 27.76
N THR A 68 6.23 11.92 27.22
CA THR A 68 6.16 11.64 25.78
C THR A 68 4.89 10.90 25.41
N TYR A 69 4.52 10.93 24.13
CA TYR A 69 3.37 10.25 23.58
C TYR A 69 3.83 9.31 22.47
N SER A 70 3.34 8.07 22.51
CA SER A 70 3.51 7.09 21.43
C SER A 70 2.20 6.89 20.69
N PRO A 71 2.24 6.62 19.38
CA PRO A 71 1.04 6.25 18.63
C PRO A 71 0.48 4.93 19.14
N LEU A 72 -0.85 4.81 19.15
CA LEU A 72 -1.58 3.57 19.44
C LEU A 72 -1.22 2.45 18.43
N TYR A 73 -0.85 2.84 17.22
CA TYR A 73 -0.69 1.92 16.10
C TYR A 73 0.75 1.68 15.70
N PHE A 74 1.00 0.50 15.10
CA PHE A 74 2.32 0.11 14.61
C PHE A 74 2.75 0.89 13.37
N HIS A 75 4.06 1.10 13.23
CA HIS A 75 4.72 1.94 12.22
C HIS A 75 4.72 1.40 10.78
N GLY A 76 4.21 0.19 10.53
CA GLY A 76 4.33 -0.48 9.23
C GLY A 76 3.69 0.30 8.07
N ALA A 77 2.51 0.89 8.28
CA ALA A 77 1.84 1.69 7.26
C ALA A 77 2.62 2.99 6.95
N ALA A 78 3.11 3.67 7.99
CA ALA A 78 3.92 4.87 7.87
C ALA A 78 5.19 4.61 7.04
N ALA A 79 5.85 3.48 7.27
CA ALA A 79 7.04 3.09 6.51
C ALA A 79 6.75 2.92 5.01
N LEU A 80 5.61 2.30 4.65
CA LEU A 80 5.24 2.13 3.25
C LEU A 80 4.77 3.41 2.56
N TRP A 81 4.20 4.36 3.32
CA TRP A 81 3.84 5.68 2.78
C TRP A 81 5.02 6.66 2.71
N SER A 82 6.06 6.46 3.51
CA SER A 82 7.18 7.39 3.63
C SER A 82 7.79 7.89 2.30
N PRO A 83 8.05 7.06 1.25
CA PRO A 83 8.58 7.61 0.00
C PRO A 83 7.60 8.56 -0.70
N PHE A 84 6.30 8.31 -0.60
CA PHE A 84 5.27 9.16 -1.20
C PHE A 84 5.09 10.45 -0.41
N LEU A 85 5.11 10.37 0.92
CA LEU A 85 5.03 11.51 1.82
C LEU A 85 6.23 12.44 1.68
N VAL A 86 7.45 11.90 1.66
CA VAL A 86 8.66 12.71 1.39
C VAL A 86 8.55 13.41 0.03
N THR A 87 8.07 12.71 -1.00
CA THR A 87 7.90 13.32 -2.32
C THR A 87 6.85 14.42 -2.32
N SER A 88 5.70 14.21 -1.67
CA SER A 88 4.65 15.23 -1.60
C SER A 88 5.09 16.45 -0.81
N ASP A 89 5.86 16.26 0.26
CA ASP A 89 6.38 17.34 1.08
C ASP A 89 7.38 18.21 0.29
N LEU A 90 8.29 17.59 -0.46
CA LEU A 90 9.21 18.31 -1.34
C LEU A 90 8.48 19.11 -2.43
N ILE A 91 7.33 18.61 -2.91
CA ILE A 91 6.48 19.36 -3.83
C ILE A 91 5.81 20.53 -3.10
N GLY A 92 5.32 20.32 -1.88
CA GLY A 92 4.72 21.37 -1.06
C GLY A 92 5.69 22.51 -0.74
N GLU A 93 6.97 22.21 -0.53
CA GLU A 93 8.03 23.20 -0.29
C GLU A 93 8.25 24.16 -1.46
N THR A 94 7.79 23.83 -2.67
CA THR A 94 7.86 24.74 -3.82
C THR A 94 6.91 25.95 -3.71
N GLY A 95 5.97 25.93 -2.76
CA GLY A 95 4.96 26.97 -2.58
C GLY A 95 3.81 26.91 -3.60
N ILE A 96 3.79 25.92 -4.50
CA ILE A 96 2.65 25.68 -5.39
C ILE A 96 1.42 25.39 -4.52
N LEU A 97 0.31 26.08 -4.76
CA LEU A 97 -0.94 25.91 -4.00
C LEU A 97 -0.80 26.17 -2.48
N SER A 98 0.13 27.02 -2.03
CA SER A 98 0.33 27.34 -0.61
C SER A 98 -0.97 27.77 0.08
N ASP A 99 -1.67 28.75 -0.48
CA ASP A 99 -2.91 29.30 0.12
C ASP A 99 -4.00 28.24 0.20
N PHE A 100 -4.09 27.38 -0.81
CA PHE A 100 -5.03 26.26 -0.82
C PHE A 100 -4.65 25.22 0.24
N SER A 101 -3.36 24.91 0.37
CA SER A 101 -2.85 23.95 1.34
C SER A 101 -3.02 24.43 2.79
N GLU A 102 -2.88 25.74 3.06
CA GLU A 102 -3.15 26.35 4.36
C GLU A 102 -4.63 26.23 4.73
N ASN A 103 -5.54 26.64 3.84
CA ASN A 103 -6.98 26.49 4.05
C ASN A 103 -7.37 25.01 4.23
N TYR A 104 -6.72 24.09 3.48
CA TYR A 104 -6.94 22.65 3.61
C TYR A 104 -6.50 22.13 4.97
N LEU A 105 -5.33 22.59 5.46
CA LEU A 105 -4.80 22.25 6.78
C LEU A 105 -5.75 22.66 7.91
N GLU A 106 -6.33 23.85 7.85
CA GLU A 106 -7.29 24.32 8.86
C GLU A 106 -8.53 23.43 8.96
N VAL A 107 -9.03 22.93 7.81
CA VAL A 107 -10.23 22.10 7.76
C VAL A 107 -9.95 20.64 8.12
N HIS A 108 -8.81 20.10 7.70
CA HIS A 108 -8.52 18.67 7.76
C HIS A 108 -7.45 18.27 8.80
N GLY A 109 -6.70 19.21 9.37
CA GLY A 109 -5.59 18.95 10.29
C GLY A 109 -4.32 18.38 9.62
N VAL A 110 -4.36 18.23 8.29
CA VAL A 110 -3.22 17.83 7.46
C VAL A 110 -3.14 18.73 6.24
N SER A 111 -1.93 19.05 5.80
CA SER A 111 -1.74 19.81 4.57
C SER A 111 -2.28 19.01 3.37
N PHE A 112 -2.64 19.73 2.30
CA PHE A 112 -3.10 19.08 1.08
C PHE A 112 -2.05 18.10 0.53
N PHE A 113 -0.77 18.49 0.59
CA PHE A 113 0.33 17.67 0.10
C PHE A 113 0.50 16.38 0.89
N GLU A 114 0.46 16.43 2.22
CA GLU A 114 0.51 15.22 3.05
C GLU A 114 -0.65 14.26 2.73
N GLY A 115 -1.87 14.81 2.62
CA GLY A 115 -3.05 14.03 2.23
C GLY A 115 -2.92 13.40 0.84
N MET A 116 -2.33 14.13 -0.12
CA MET A 116 -2.02 13.62 -1.44
C MET A 116 -0.95 12.53 -1.42
N GLY A 117 0.09 12.68 -0.60
CA GLY A 117 1.13 11.65 -0.42
C GLY A 117 0.54 10.33 0.07
N VAL A 118 -0.36 10.39 1.06
CA VAL A 118 -1.11 9.21 1.53
C VAL A 118 -1.99 8.62 0.44
N LEU A 119 -2.80 9.44 -0.25
CA LEU A 119 -3.68 8.99 -1.32
C LEU A 119 -2.91 8.31 -2.47
N VAL A 120 -1.83 8.93 -2.93
CA VAL A 120 -0.98 8.39 -4.01
C VAL A 120 -0.31 7.11 -3.55
N GLY A 121 0.27 7.09 -2.34
CA GLY A 121 0.92 5.91 -1.79
C GLY A 121 -0.04 4.73 -1.65
N THR A 122 -1.21 4.97 -1.06
CA THR A 122 -2.26 3.96 -0.92
C THR A 122 -2.78 3.47 -2.27
N THR A 123 -2.97 4.38 -3.24
CA THR A 123 -3.38 3.99 -4.59
C THR A 123 -2.33 3.11 -5.28
N ALA A 124 -1.04 3.45 -5.14
CA ALA A 124 0.05 2.65 -5.70
C ALA A 124 0.14 1.25 -5.05
N LEU A 125 0.03 1.19 -3.72
CA LEU A 125 0.00 -0.07 -2.97
C LEU A 125 -1.22 -0.93 -3.33
N SER A 126 -2.39 -0.32 -3.47
CA SER A 126 -3.62 -0.98 -3.91
C SER A 126 -3.50 -1.53 -5.34
N PHE A 127 -2.88 -0.77 -6.25
CA PHE A 127 -2.57 -1.24 -7.60
C PHE A 127 -1.64 -2.46 -7.59
N LEU A 128 -0.58 -2.43 -6.77
CA LEU A 128 0.32 -3.57 -6.61
C LEU A 128 -0.40 -4.80 -6.05
N THR A 129 -1.25 -4.61 -5.04
CA THR A 129 -2.12 -5.66 -4.48
C THR A 129 -2.97 -6.29 -5.58
N PHE A 130 -3.70 -5.47 -6.33
CA PHE A 130 -4.54 -5.93 -7.44
C PHE A 130 -3.72 -6.73 -8.45
N TYR A 131 -2.56 -6.20 -8.84
CA TYR A 131 -1.68 -6.83 -9.80
C TYR A 131 -1.15 -8.18 -9.31
N PHE A 132 -0.73 -8.30 -8.05
CA PHE A 132 -0.28 -9.57 -7.49
C PHE A 132 -1.41 -10.60 -7.38
N VAL A 133 -2.61 -10.19 -6.97
CA VAL A 133 -3.79 -11.06 -6.98
C VAL A 133 -4.06 -11.57 -8.39
N PHE A 134 -4.04 -10.70 -9.40
CA PHE A 134 -4.18 -11.10 -10.80
C PHE A 134 -3.10 -12.09 -11.24
N LEU A 135 -1.83 -11.86 -10.86
CA LEU A 135 -0.72 -12.76 -11.20
C LEU A 135 -0.87 -14.12 -10.53
N ILE A 136 -1.35 -14.19 -9.28
CA ILE A 136 -1.63 -15.44 -8.58
C ILE A 136 -2.75 -16.19 -9.29
N LEU A 137 -3.90 -15.55 -9.51
CA LEU A 137 -5.07 -16.19 -10.13
C LEU A 137 -4.81 -16.69 -11.56
N LYS A 138 -4.02 -15.93 -12.33
CA LYS A 138 -3.65 -16.29 -13.71
C LYS A 138 -2.85 -17.59 -13.80
N ARG A 139 -2.29 -18.07 -12.70
CA ARG A 139 -1.62 -19.39 -12.65
C ARG A 139 -2.61 -20.55 -12.68
N TYR A 140 -3.84 -20.33 -12.25
CA TYR A 140 -4.87 -21.36 -12.10
C TYR A 140 -6.03 -21.20 -13.09
N PHE A 141 -6.28 -19.98 -13.56
CA PHE A 141 -7.42 -19.65 -14.41
C PHE A 141 -7.00 -18.92 -15.69
N SER A 142 -7.94 -18.82 -16.64
CA SER A 142 -7.72 -18.00 -17.83
C SER A 142 -7.51 -16.52 -17.45
N LYS A 143 -6.83 -15.76 -18.32
CA LYS A 143 -6.55 -14.34 -18.07
C LYS A 143 -7.80 -13.51 -17.80
N ASN A 144 -8.88 -13.78 -18.54
CA ASN A 144 -10.12 -13.01 -18.42
C ASN A 144 -10.83 -13.32 -17.10
N ILE A 145 -10.89 -14.60 -16.71
CA ILE A 145 -11.46 -15.01 -15.40
C ILE A 145 -10.64 -14.41 -14.27
N SER A 146 -9.31 -14.47 -14.37
CA SER A 146 -8.40 -13.91 -13.35
C SER A 146 -8.60 -12.41 -13.18
N LEU A 147 -8.70 -11.67 -14.29
CA LEU A 147 -8.95 -10.23 -14.26
C LEU A 147 -10.31 -9.90 -13.64
N PHE A 148 -11.36 -10.61 -14.07
CA PHE A 148 -12.70 -10.41 -13.54
C PHE A 148 -12.77 -10.71 -12.04
N ALA A 149 -12.13 -11.80 -11.59
CA ALA A 149 -12.05 -12.15 -10.18
C ALA A 149 -11.25 -11.12 -9.36
N SER A 150 -10.15 -10.59 -9.90
CA SER A 150 -9.41 -9.49 -9.25
C SER A 150 -10.28 -8.24 -9.10
N PHE A 151 -11.08 -7.88 -10.11
CA PHE A 151 -12.06 -6.81 -9.99
C PHE A 151 -13.15 -7.13 -8.97
N GLY A 152 -13.64 -8.36 -8.96
CA GLY A 152 -14.55 -8.86 -7.95
C GLY A 152 -14.01 -8.58 -6.56
N ILE A 153 -12.79 -9.01 -6.24
CA ILE A 153 -12.14 -8.79 -4.93
C ILE A 153 -11.99 -7.30 -4.62
N PHE A 154 -11.57 -6.50 -5.60
CA PHE A 154 -11.35 -5.06 -5.42
C PHE A 154 -12.64 -4.30 -5.08
N PHE A 155 -13.74 -4.62 -5.75
CA PHE A 155 -15.03 -3.96 -5.54
C PHE A 155 -15.90 -4.62 -4.47
N SER A 156 -15.71 -5.91 -4.17
CA SER A 156 -16.51 -6.64 -3.17
C SER A 156 -16.05 -6.36 -1.75
N ASN A 157 -14.76 -6.06 -1.58
CA ASN A 157 -14.19 -5.72 -0.28
C ASN A 157 -14.16 -4.20 -0.11
N PHE A 158 -13.91 -3.72 1.11
CA PHE A 158 -13.67 -2.31 1.40
C PHE A 158 -12.41 -1.74 0.70
N LEU A 159 -11.77 -2.47 -0.22
CA LEU A 159 -10.56 -2.02 -0.92
C LEU A 159 -10.79 -0.78 -1.76
N PHE A 160 -11.87 -0.72 -2.55
CA PHE A 160 -12.21 0.51 -3.28
C PHE A 160 -12.33 1.71 -2.33
N PHE A 161 -13.07 1.51 -1.23
CA PHE A 161 -13.30 2.54 -0.22
C PHE A 161 -11.99 2.98 0.46
N TYR A 162 -11.21 2.04 0.97
CA TYR A 162 -9.91 2.29 1.60
C TYR A 162 -8.82 2.74 0.63
N THR A 163 -9.03 2.63 -0.68
CA THR A 163 -8.07 3.14 -1.67
C THR A 163 -8.32 4.61 -1.97
N PHE A 164 -9.58 4.99 -2.22
CA PHE A 164 -9.91 6.31 -2.76
C PHE A 164 -10.67 7.22 -1.79
N ILE A 165 -11.52 6.66 -0.93
CA ILE A 165 -12.39 7.43 -0.05
C ILE A 165 -11.75 7.65 1.33
N GLU A 166 -11.07 6.62 1.85
CA GLU A 166 -10.37 6.62 3.14
C GLU A 166 -8.94 6.09 2.98
N PRO A 167 -8.05 6.82 2.27
CA PRO A 167 -6.75 6.31 1.87
C PRO A 167 -5.77 6.14 3.03
N SER A 168 -6.05 6.71 4.21
CA SER A 168 -5.21 6.57 5.39
C SER A 168 -5.45 5.28 6.17
N ASN A 169 -6.20 4.32 5.64
CA ASN A 169 -6.43 3.05 6.30
C ASN A 169 -5.25 2.08 6.11
N SER A 170 -4.77 1.46 7.19
CA SER A 170 -3.63 0.54 7.17
C SER A 170 -3.88 -0.79 6.44
N HIS A 171 -5.14 -1.10 6.13
CA HIS A 171 -5.52 -2.35 5.47
C HIS A 171 -4.89 -2.49 4.08
N ILE A 172 -4.73 -1.39 3.33
CA ILE A 172 -4.10 -1.43 2.00
C ILE A 172 -2.58 -1.73 2.11
N PRO A 173 -1.78 -1.00 2.91
CA PRO A 173 -0.40 -1.37 3.23
C PRO A 173 -0.24 -2.85 3.65
N ALA A 174 -1.05 -3.32 4.59
CA ALA A 174 -0.98 -4.68 5.10
C ALA A 174 -1.31 -5.72 4.02
N LEU A 175 -2.41 -5.53 3.28
CA LEU A 175 -2.81 -6.44 2.22
C LEU A 175 -1.79 -6.47 1.07
N SER A 176 -1.13 -5.34 0.79
CA SER A 176 -0.06 -5.27 -0.21
C SER A 176 1.11 -6.17 0.15
N LEU A 177 1.57 -6.14 1.40
CA LEU A 177 2.65 -7.03 1.87
C LEU A 177 2.22 -8.50 1.89
N ILE A 178 0.99 -8.78 2.34
CA ILE A 178 0.44 -10.15 2.36
C ILE A 178 0.39 -10.72 0.94
N THR A 179 -0.18 -9.97 -0.01
CA THR A 179 -0.33 -10.43 -1.40
C THR A 179 1.01 -10.55 -2.12
N LEU A 180 1.97 -9.65 -1.85
CA LEU A 180 3.36 -9.79 -2.30
C LEU A 180 3.98 -11.08 -1.75
N GLY A 181 3.86 -11.34 -0.45
CA GLY A 181 4.37 -12.54 0.20
C GLY A 181 3.78 -13.82 -0.40
N LEU A 182 2.45 -13.87 -0.57
CA LEU A 182 1.76 -14.98 -1.23
C LEU A 182 2.26 -15.18 -2.66
N TRP A 183 2.38 -14.09 -3.43
CA TRP A 183 2.89 -14.17 -4.80
C TRP A 183 4.33 -14.73 -4.85
N LEU A 184 5.22 -14.28 -3.95
CA LEU A 184 6.59 -14.78 -3.85
C LEU A 184 6.63 -16.27 -3.49
N ILE A 185 5.82 -16.70 -2.53
CA ILE A 185 5.70 -18.11 -2.12
C ILE A 185 5.22 -18.97 -3.30
N HIS A 186 4.12 -18.56 -3.95
CA HIS A 186 3.58 -19.27 -5.11
C HIS A 186 4.58 -19.36 -6.26
N ASN A 187 5.31 -18.28 -6.55
CA ASN A 187 6.38 -18.30 -7.56
C ASN A 187 7.47 -19.31 -7.21
N ARG A 188 7.89 -19.36 -5.95
CA ARG A 188 8.98 -20.25 -5.52
C ARG A 188 8.57 -21.71 -5.56
N ILE A 189 7.38 -22.04 -5.05
CA ILE A 189 6.87 -23.43 -5.03
C ILE A 189 6.78 -23.98 -6.46
N ILE A 190 6.21 -23.23 -7.40
CA ILE A 190 6.06 -23.68 -8.78
C ILE A 190 7.42 -23.88 -9.47
N ASN A 191 8.37 -22.98 -9.24
CA ASN A 191 9.71 -23.12 -9.81
C ASN A 191 10.45 -24.36 -9.28
N LEU A 192 10.22 -24.73 -8.01
CA LEU A 192 10.77 -25.95 -7.42
C LEU A 192 10.13 -27.20 -8.04
N ASP A 193 8.81 -27.21 -8.21
CA ASP A 193 8.08 -28.34 -8.77
C ASP A 193 8.49 -28.63 -10.23
N GLN A 194 8.63 -27.57 -11.04
CA GLN A 194 9.16 -27.69 -12.40
C GLN A 194 10.59 -28.23 -12.41
N LYS A 195 11.47 -27.73 -11.54
CA LYS A 195 12.87 -28.20 -11.46
C LYS A 195 12.95 -29.68 -11.10
N ASN A 196 12.12 -30.14 -10.16
CA ASN A 196 12.05 -31.55 -9.77
C ASN A 196 11.54 -32.42 -10.93
N THR A 197 10.50 -31.97 -11.63
CA THR A 197 9.96 -32.68 -12.81
C THR A 197 11.01 -32.84 -13.90
N TYR A 198 11.81 -31.80 -14.18
CA TYR A 198 12.91 -31.89 -15.15
C TYR A 198 14.02 -32.84 -14.68
N HIS A 199 14.36 -32.82 -13.39
CA HIS A 199 15.37 -33.71 -12.84
C HIS A 199 14.96 -35.18 -12.96
N ASP A 200 13.68 -35.49 -12.68
CA ASP A 200 13.14 -36.84 -12.81
C ASP A 200 13.12 -37.30 -14.27
N LEU A 201 12.78 -36.41 -15.22
CA LEU A 201 12.79 -36.72 -16.64
C LEU A 201 14.21 -37.04 -17.14
N ILE A 202 15.21 -36.27 -16.72
CA ILE A 202 16.62 -36.50 -17.08
C ILE A 202 17.12 -37.84 -16.53
N ASN A 203 16.77 -38.19 -15.29
CA ASN A 203 17.16 -39.47 -14.69
C ASN A 203 16.55 -40.65 -15.44
N LYS A 204 15.25 -40.59 -15.77
CA LYS A 204 14.57 -41.62 -16.57
C LYS A 204 15.21 -41.80 -17.95
N LEU A 205 15.62 -40.71 -18.59
CA LEU A 205 16.29 -40.77 -19.89
C LEU A 205 17.68 -41.43 -19.78
N LYS A 206 18.44 -41.16 -18.73
CA LYS A 206 19.73 -41.81 -18.48
C LYS A 206 19.60 -43.31 -18.23
N GLU A 207 18.66 -43.70 -17.36
CA GLU A 207 18.38 -45.12 -17.09
C GLU A 207 18.01 -45.89 -18.37
N SER A 208 17.24 -45.26 -19.28
CA SER A 208 16.88 -45.88 -20.57
C SER A 208 18.05 -45.98 -21.56
N ALA A 209 19.03 -45.09 -21.46
CA ALA A 209 20.21 -45.10 -22.32
C ALA A 209 21.22 -46.16 -21.87
N ASP A 210 21.36 -46.38 -20.56
CA ASP A 210 22.27 -47.37 -19.99
C ASP A 210 21.75 -48.81 -20.09
N SER A 211 20.45 -48.99 -20.39
CA SER A 211 19.81 -50.30 -20.55
C SER A 211 19.83 -50.88 -21.98
N ASN A 212 20.41 -50.18 -22.96
CA ASN A 212 20.54 -50.62 -24.36
C ASN A 212 22.01 -50.86 -24.72
#